data_AF-A0A836QLX1-F1
#
_entry.id   AF-A0A836QLX1-F1
#
_cell.length_a   1.000
_cell.length_b   1.000
_cell.length_c   1.000
_cell.angle_alpha   90.00
_cell.angle_beta   90.00
_cell.angle_gamma   90.00
#
_symmetry.space_group_name_H-M   'P 1'
#
loop_
_entity.id
_entity.type
_entity.pdbx_description
1 polymer ?
#
loop_
_entity_poly.entity_id
_entity_poly.type
_entity_poly.pdbx_seq_one_letter_code
_entity_poly.pdbx_strand_id
1 'polypeptide(L)'
;DAQQQYVRRFFNEMGTALNASYFKDPTRGYAKYIDVDAAIDHHLLNVVAFNVDALRLSGYMYKPRGGKLMFGPIWDFDRALGSTDGRDNNPRTWRSTSSDRGTDFFNYPWWKRMFSDIDFFQKYIDRFQSLRRAEFSKANINAIIDGMADELKEAQKRDLAKWNRRPRSAYGGTYQGEVNHMKTWLSQRISFMEQQFVDPPGANQPAGYLESGTLVTLKSREGGKIYYTLDGTDPRRSGGQVATKAILYAKPIIINEGVLVTARVYKTTHRSLTGSNNPPLTSKWSGPLTHFYSVTPPPATEDLLISELHYHPSDPSPGELSTDPTFKSSDFEFIEVLNFSQKTLNLSGLTIAGEVRFSFLESDNKSLNPGERVLLVRNAKAFATRYGPNISIGGVYSGKLSNSGGRLKIVDQSGKLILELNYQDDWIPVTDGR
;
A
#
# COMPACT_ATOMS: atom_id res chain seq x y z
N ASP A 1 -33.54 1.10 -19.69
CA ASP A 1 -32.97 1.66 -18.46
C ASP A 1 -31.65 2.39 -18.76
N ALA A 2 -31.52 3.65 -18.32
CA ALA A 2 -30.35 4.49 -18.64
C ALA A 2 -29.07 4.02 -17.92
N GLN A 3 -29.20 3.47 -16.71
CA GLN A 3 -28.08 2.95 -15.94
C GLN A 3 -27.49 1.70 -16.59
N GLN A 4 -28.33 0.77 -17.05
CA GLN A 4 -27.93 -0.41 -17.79
C GLN A 4 -27.17 -0.04 -19.08
N GLN A 5 -27.65 0.95 -19.84
CA GLN A 5 -26.97 1.43 -21.05
C GLN A 5 -25.61 2.04 -20.75
N TYR A 6 -25.51 2.85 -19.69
CA TYR A 6 -24.24 3.40 -19.21
C TYR A 6 -23.24 2.30 -18.86
N VAL A 7 -23.65 1.33 -18.05
CA VAL A 7 -22.79 0.22 -17.62
C VAL A 7 -22.33 -0.61 -18.82
N ARG A 8 -23.25 -0.95 -19.72
CA ARG A 8 -22.92 -1.69 -20.96
C ARG A 8 -21.90 -0.95 -21.81
N ARG A 9 -22.09 0.36 -22.03
CA ARG A 9 -21.16 1.19 -22.80
C ARG A 9 -19.78 1.22 -22.14
N PHE A 10 -19.73 1.43 -20.82
CA PHE A 10 -18.47 1.43 -20.07
C PHE A 10 -17.69 0.12 -20.25
N PHE A 11 -18.33 -1.04 -20.09
CA PHE A 11 -17.66 -2.33 -20.26
C PHE A 11 -17.25 -2.61 -21.70
N ASN A 12 -18.03 -2.16 -22.69
CA ASN A 12 -17.65 -2.27 -24.11
C ASN A 12 -16.42 -1.42 -24.44
N GLU A 13 -16.38 -0.17 -23.96
CA GLU A 13 -15.24 0.73 -24.16
C GLU A 13 -13.98 0.21 -23.45
N MET A 14 -14.12 -0.24 -22.20
CA MET A 14 -13.02 -0.86 -21.44
C MET A 14 -12.49 -2.11 -22.16
N GLY A 15 -13.40 -3.00 -22.58
CA GLY A 15 -13.04 -4.20 -23.35
C GLY A 15 -12.35 -3.87 -24.67
N THR A 16 -12.79 -2.81 -25.36
CA THR A 16 -12.14 -2.32 -26.59
C THR A 16 -10.73 -1.81 -26.29
N ALA A 17 -10.57 -0.95 -25.27
CA ALA A 17 -9.27 -0.41 -24.88
C ALA A 17 -8.29 -1.50 -24.43
N LEU A 18 -8.76 -2.51 -23.69
CA LEU A 18 -7.96 -3.63 -23.21
C LEU A 18 -7.46 -4.53 -24.36
N ASN A 19 -8.26 -4.67 -25.42
CA ASN A 19 -7.90 -5.49 -26.59
C ASN A 19 -7.21 -4.70 -27.72
N ALA A 20 -7.14 -3.37 -27.63
CA ALA A 20 -6.48 -2.54 -28.62
C ALA A 20 -4.95 -2.72 -28.64
N SER A 21 -4.30 -2.21 -29.70
CA SER A 21 -2.83 -2.13 -29.79
C SER A 21 -2.24 -1.15 -28.77
N TYR A 22 -2.99 -0.12 -28.39
CA TYR A 22 -2.61 0.90 -27.40
C TYR A 22 -3.00 0.53 -25.96
N PHE A 23 -3.36 -0.72 -25.66
CA PHE A 23 -3.89 -1.11 -24.35
C PHE A 23 -2.99 -0.74 -23.15
N LYS A 24 -1.67 -0.63 -23.35
CA LYS A 24 -0.67 -0.24 -22.34
C LYS A 24 -0.58 1.27 -22.11
N ASP A 25 -1.21 2.07 -22.96
CA ASP A 25 -1.18 3.53 -22.83
C ASP A 25 -1.88 3.94 -21.52
N PRO A 26 -1.23 4.70 -20.63
CA PRO A 26 -1.78 5.01 -19.31
C PRO A 26 -3.03 5.90 -19.37
N THR A 27 -3.24 6.62 -20.48
CA THR A 27 -4.33 7.59 -20.66
C THR A 27 -5.45 7.07 -21.55
N ARG A 28 -5.13 6.22 -22.53
CA ARG A 28 -6.09 5.68 -23.50
C ARG A 28 -6.41 4.21 -23.31
N GLY A 29 -5.50 3.46 -22.70
CA GLY A 29 -5.58 2.02 -22.51
C GLY A 29 -6.46 1.62 -21.34
N TYR A 30 -6.25 0.41 -20.83
CA TYR A 30 -7.11 -0.13 -19.75
C TYR A 30 -7.03 0.69 -18.46
N ALA A 31 -5.90 1.35 -18.19
CA ALA A 31 -5.69 2.15 -16.97
C ALA A 31 -6.60 3.39 -16.89
N LYS A 32 -7.21 3.81 -18.02
CA LYS A 32 -8.28 4.81 -18.03
C LYS A 32 -9.54 4.30 -17.33
N TYR A 33 -9.83 3.01 -17.47
CA TYR A 33 -11.09 2.38 -17.06
C TYR A 33 -10.96 1.58 -15.76
N ILE A 34 -9.79 1.01 -15.49
CA ILE A 34 -9.54 0.14 -14.33
C ILE A 34 -8.71 0.89 -13.30
N ASP A 35 -9.12 0.79 -12.03
CA ASP A 35 -8.25 1.14 -10.91
C ASP A 35 -7.15 0.08 -10.79
N VAL A 36 -5.96 0.43 -11.28
CA VAL A 36 -4.81 -0.48 -11.39
C VAL A 36 -4.31 -0.92 -10.03
N ASP A 37 -4.30 -0.03 -9.05
CA ASP A 37 -3.74 -0.32 -7.74
C ASP A 37 -4.71 -1.22 -6.96
N ALA A 38 -6.02 -0.97 -7.03
CA ALA A 38 -7.03 -1.88 -6.49
C ALA A 38 -7.02 -3.26 -7.18
N ALA A 39 -6.80 -3.31 -8.50
CA ALA A 39 -6.66 -4.57 -9.23
C ALA A 39 -5.44 -5.38 -8.77
N ILE A 40 -4.30 -4.73 -8.54
CA ILE A 40 -3.08 -5.35 -8.04
C ILE A 40 -3.29 -5.89 -6.62
N ASP A 41 -3.88 -5.11 -5.72
CA ASP A 41 -4.14 -5.55 -4.34
C ASP A 41 -5.11 -6.74 -4.29
N HIS A 42 -6.20 -6.67 -5.06
CA HIS A 42 -7.15 -7.78 -5.18
C HIS A 42 -6.48 -9.06 -5.71
N HIS A 43 -5.61 -8.93 -6.71
CA HIS A 43 -4.89 -10.06 -7.29
C HIS A 43 -3.88 -10.66 -6.31
N LEU A 44 -3.06 -9.81 -5.66
CA LEU A 44 -2.07 -10.24 -4.67
C LEU A 44 -2.70 -11.02 -3.52
N LEU A 45 -3.82 -10.54 -2.97
CA LEU A 45 -4.52 -11.22 -1.88
C LEU A 45 -5.00 -12.62 -2.28
N ASN A 46 -5.56 -12.76 -3.49
CA ASN A 46 -5.98 -14.07 -4.02
C ASN A 46 -4.80 -15.01 -4.29
N VAL A 47 -3.70 -14.49 -4.85
CA VAL A 47 -2.51 -15.28 -5.20
C VAL A 47 -1.74 -15.72 -3.96
N VAL A 48 -1.58 -14.84 -2.96
CA VAL A 48 -0.91 -15.17 -1.69
C VAL A 48 -1.69 -16.24 -0.95
N ALA A 49 -3.03 -16.15 -0.92
CA ALA A 49 -3.83 -17.19 -0.30
C ALA A 49 -3.94 -18.47 -1.15
N PHE A 50 -3.64 -18.37 -2.45
CA PHE A 50 -3.90 -19.41 -3.44
C PHE A 50 -5.39 -19.81 -3.43
N ASN A 51 -6.27 -18.82 -3.51
CA ASN A 51 -7.69 -19.07 -3.67
C ASN A 51 -7.95 -19.71 -5.04
N VAL A 52 -8.34 -20.98 -5.03
CA VAL A 52 -8.48 -21.80 -6.24
C VAL A 52 -9.63 -21.36 -7.14
N ASP A 53 -10.62 -20.64 -6.59
CA ASP A 53 -11.82 -20.16 -7.31
C ASP A 53 -11.79 -18.63 -7.59
N ALA A 54 -10.68 -17.97 -7.24
CA ALA A 54 -10.45 -16.54 -7.43
C ALA A 54 -10.73 -16.04 -8.86
N LEU A 55 -11.00 -14.73 -8.99
CA LEU A 55 -11.04 -13.96 -10.25
C LEU A 55 -12.16 -14.32 -11.24
N ARG A 56 -12.63 -15.57 -11.27
CA ARG A 56 -13.66 -16.08 -12.19
C ARG A 56 -14.96 -16.44 -11.48
N LEU A 57 -14.89 -17.06 -10.30
CA LEU A 57 -16.05 -17.42 -9.47
C LEU A 57 -16.08 -16.49 -8.26
N SER A 58 -15.04 -16.54 -7.43
CA SER A 58 -14.88 -15.76 -6.20
C SER A 58 -14.24 -14.40 -6.50
N GLY A 59 -14.81 -13.69 -7.47
CA GLY A 59 -14.34 -12.38 -7.93
C GLY A 59 -15.45 -11.35 -7.87
N TYR A 60 -15.32 -10.36 -6.99
CA TYR A 60 -16.23 -9.21 -6.93
C TYR A 60 -15.60 -8.00 -7.62
N MET A 61 -16.41 -7.21 -8.31
CA MET A 61 -16.02 -5.93 -8.87
C MET A 61 -17.16 -4.93 -8.73
N TYR A 62 -16.83 -3.66 -8.54
CA TYR A 62 -17.82 -2.58 -8.49
C TYR A 62 -17.34 -1.37 -9.25
N LYS A 63 -18.28 -0.51 -9.64
CA LYS A 63 -18.02 0.68 -10.43
C LYS A 63 -18.63 1.90 -9.73
N PRO A 64 -17.83 2.67 -8.97
CA PRO A 64 -18.28 3.95 -8.43
C PRO A 64 -18.83 4.86 -9.52
N ARG A 65 -19.82 5.68 -9.14
CA ARG A 65 -20.35 6.74 -10.01
C ARG A 65 -19.20 7.69 -10.36
N GLY A 66 -18.97 7.92 -11.65
CA GLY A 66 -17.86 8.76 -12.13
C GLY A 66 -16.44 8.17 -11.99
N GLY A 67 -16.25 7.10 -11.20
CA GLY A 67 -14.92 6.51 -10.95
C GLY A 67 -14.46 5.47 -11.98
N LYS A 68 -13.40 4.73 -11.65
CA LYS A 68 -12.91 3.57 -12.43
C LYS A 68 -13.53 2.26 -11.93
N LEU A 69 -13.44 1.19 -12.71
CA LEU A 69 -13.78 -0.17 -12.25
C LEU A 69 -12.80 -0.59 -11.16
N MET A 70 -13.32 -1.03 -10.02
CA MET A 70 -12.53 -1.49 -8.88
C MET A 70 -12.78 -2.98 -8.65
N PHE A 71 -11.72 -3.72 -8.35
CA PHE A 71 -11.80 -5.12 -7.94
C PHE A 71 -11.84 -5.22 -6.43
N GLY A 72 -12.61 -6.18 -5.91
CA GLY A 72 -12.90 -6.34 -4.50
C GLY A 72 -14.34 -5.98 -4.14
N PRO A 73 -14.80 -6.26 -2.90
CA PRO A 73 -14.03 -6.89 -1.83
C PRO A 73 -13.61 -8.33 -2.13
N ILE A 74 -12.64 -8.85 -1.39
CA ILE A 74 -12.27 -10.27 -1.44
C ILE A 74 -13.42 -11.13 -0.90
N TRP A 75 -13.57 -12.35 -1.42
CA TRP A 75 -14.70 -13.22 -1.09
C TRP A 75 -14.30 -14.70 -1.21
N ASP A 76 -14.87 -15.55 -0.36
CA ASP A 76 -14.86 -17.02 -0.46
C ASP A 76 -13.46 -17.67 -0.48
N PHE A 77 -12.82 -17.72 0.68
CA PHE A 77 -11.43 -18.21 0.90
C PHE A 77 -11.38 -19.52 1.70
N ASP A 78 -12.48 -20.27 1.79
CA ASP A 78 -12.53 -21.58 2.44
C ASP A 78 -11.68 -22.64 1.70
N ARG A 79 -11.47 -22.46 0.38
CA ARG A 79 -10.62 -23.29 -0.48
C ARG A 79 -9.26 -22.65 -0.78
N ALA A 80 -8.59 -22.22 0.28
CA ALA A 80 -7.30 -21.53 0.22
C ALA A 80 -6.41 -21.90 1.42
N LEU A 81 -5.14 -21.48 1.40
CA LEU A 81 -4.22 -21.59 2.55
C LEU A 81 -3.82 -23.02 2.94
N GLY A 82 -3.79 -23.94 1.97
CA GLY A 82 -3.51 -25.35 2.23
C GLY A 82 -4.72 -26.05 2.86
N SER A 83 -5.90 -25.77 2.32
CA SER A 83 -7.20 -26.26 2.75
C SER A 83 -7.38 -27.78 2.55
N THR A 84 -8.56 -28.29 2.83
CA THR A 84 -8.97 -29.67 2.52
C THR A 84 -9.40 -29.88 1.07
N ASP A 85 -9.52 -28.82 0.26
CA ASP A 85 -9.85 -28.91 -1.17
C ASP A 85 -8.74 -29.65 -1.94
N GLY A 86 -7.48 -29.38 -1.59
CA GLY A 86 -6.32 -30.11 -2.08
C GLY A 86 -5.71 -29.55 -3.36
N ARG A 87 -6.41 -28.68 -4.11
CA ARG A 87 -5.83 -28.00 -5.28
C ARG A 87 -4.77 -26.95 -4.87
N ASP A 88 -4.89 -26.38 -3.68
CA ASP A 88 -3.95 -25.42 -3.09
C ASP A 88 -2.82 -26.07 -2.26
N ASN A 89 -2.73 -27.41 -2.26
CA ASN A 89 -1.75 -28.13 -1.42
C ASN A 89 -0.29 -27.73 -1.65
N ASN A 90 0.09 -27.36 -2.88
CA ASN A 90 1.47 -26.99 -3.20
C ASN A 90 1.65 -25.47 -3.17
N PRO A 91 2.27 -24.89 -2.12
CA PRO A 91 2.48 -23.44 -2.06
C PRO A 91 3.53 -22.93 -3.06
N ARG A 92 4.30 -23.83 -3.70
CA ARG A 92 5.46 -23.52 -4.56
C ARG A 92 5.16 -23.56 -6.06
N THR A 93 3.90 -23.38 -6.46
CA THR A 93 3.49 -23.28 -7.87
C THR A 93 2.54 -22.12 -8.07
N TRP A 94 2.56 -21.46 -9.22
CA TRP A 94 1.60 -20.39 -9.51
C TRP A 94 0.17 -20.90 -9.67
N ARG A 95 -0.01 -22.11 -10.19
CA ARG A 95 -1.32 -22.74 -10.43
C ARG A 95 -1.30 -24.19 -9.98
N SER A 96 -2.47 -24.70 -9.56
CA SER A 96 -2.58 -26.09 -9.15
C SER A 96 -2.22 -27.05 -10.29
N THR A 97 -1.63 -28.18 -9.90
CA THR A 97 -1.36 -29.33 -10.76
C THR A 97 -2.35 -30.47 -10.53
N SER A 98 -3.33 -30.26 -9.65
CA SER A 98 -4.30 -31.27 -9.23
C SER A 98 -5.70 -30.94 -9.77
N SER A 99 -6.51 -31.98 -10.03
CA SER A 99 -7.92 -31.84 -10.45
C SER A 99 -8.07 -30.90 -11.67
N ASP A 100 -9.09 -30.03 -11.66
CA ASP A 100 -9.36 -29.01 -12.68
C ASP A 100 -8.35 -27.84 -12.68
N ARG A 101 -7.30 -27.94 -11.85
CA ARG A 101 -6.18 -26.97 -11.72
C ARG A 101 -6.57 -25.64 -11.07
N GLY A 102 -7.83 -25.44 -10.73
CA GLY A 102 -8.36 -24.16 -10.28
C GLY A 102 -8.05 -23.00 -11.23
N THR A 103 -8.10 -21.79 -10.69
CA THR A 103 -7.90 -20.53 -11.39
C THR A 103 -6.47 -20.37 -11.90
N ASP A 104 -6.34 -19.98 -13.17
CA ASP A 104 -5.07 -19.46 -13.70
C ASP A 104 -4.96 -17.98 -13.40
N PHE A 105 -4.29 -17.62 -12.30
CA PHE A 105 -4.23 -16.24 -11.84
C PHE A 105 -3.70 -15.27 -12.89
N PHE A 106 -2.78 -15.71 -13.76
CA PHE A 106 -2.09 -14.81 -14.69
C PHE A 106 -2.57 -14.91 -16.13
N ASN A 107 -3.29 -15.97 -16.50
CA ASN A 107 -3.72 -16.19 -17.89
C ASN A 107 -5.24 -16.14 -18.09
N TYR A 108 -6.03 -15.92 -17.04
CA TYR A 108 -7.48 -15.71 -17.17
C TYR A 108 -7.80 -14.43 -18.00
N PRO A 109 -8.94 -14.37 -18.74
CA PRO A 109 -9.33 -13.19 -19.51
C PRO A 109 -9.29 -11.89 -18.67
N TRP A 110 -8.85 -10.81 -19.29
CA TRP A 110 -8.45 -9.51 -18.70
C TRP A 110 -7.12 -9.52 -17.93
N TRP A 111 -6.94 -10.43 -16.97
CA TRP A 111 -5.71 -10.53 -16.20
C TRP A 111 -4.50 -10.82 -17.08
N LYS A 112 -4.62 -11.79 -18.00
CA LYS A 112 -3.58 -12.06 -19.02
C LYS A 112 -3.15 -10.82 -19.75
N ARG A 113 -4.11 -9.96 -20.08
CA ARG A 113 -3.86 -8.77 -20.87
C ARG A 113 -3.12 -7.72 -20.06
N MET A 114 -3.55 -7.47 -18.82
CA MET A 114 -2.83 -6.57 -17.89
C MET A 114 -1.42 -7.10 -17.58
N PHE A 115 -1.26 -8.39 -17.27
CA PHE A 115 0.07 -8.97 -17.02
C PHE A 115 0.98 -9.04 -18.26
N SER A 116 0.44 -8.87 -19.47
CA SER A 116 1.24 -8.69 -20.70
C SER A 116 1.76 -7.26 -20.87
N ASP A 117 1.41 -6.35 -19.96
CA ASP A 117 2.04 -5.05 -19.78
C ASP A 117 3.15 -5.16 -18.72
N ILE A 118 4.38 -4.81 -19.12
CA ILE A 118 5.54 -4.87 -18.23
C ILE A 118 5.47 -3.81 -17.12
N ASP A 119 4.75 -2.71 -17.34
CA ASP A 119 4.59 -1.68 -16.33
C ASP A 119 3.54 -2.06 -15.29
N PHE A 120 2.46 -2.74 -15.68
CA PHE A 120 1.56 -3.39 -14.73
C PHE A 120 2.29 -4.43 -13.89
N PHE A 121 3.06 -5.31 -14.53
CA PHE A 121 3.78 -6.35 -13.80
C PHE A 121 4.87 -5.76 -12.89
N GLN A 122 5.52 -4.66 -13.28
CA GLN A 122 6.42 -3.96 -12.38
C GLN A 122 5.70 -3.38 -11.17
N LYS A 123 4.56 -2.71 -11.35
CA LYS A 123 3.75 -2.20 -10.23
C LYS A 123 3.30 -3.33 -9.29
N TYR A 124 2.94 -4.50 -9.85
CA TYR A 124 2.61 -5.68 -9.07
C TYR A 124 3.78 -6.15 -8.19
N ILE A 125 5.01 -6.19 -8.74
CA ILE A 125 6.23 -6.54 -8.01
C ILE A 125 6.53 -5.51 -6.93
N ASP A 126 6.46 -4.21 -7.27
CA ASP A 126 6.69 -3.11 -6.34
C ASP A 126 5.74 -3.20 -5.15
N ARG A 127 4.45 -3.45 -5.42
CA ARG A 127 3.44 -3.60 -4.39
C ARG A 127 3.66 -4.84 -3.53
N PHE A 128 3.95 -6.00 -4.12
CA PHE A 128 4.29 -7.21 -3.36
C PHE A 128 5.48 -6.97 -2.44
N GLN A 129 6.58 -6.40 -2.94
CA GLN A 129 7.79 -6.18 -2.14
C GLN A 129 7.61 -5.07 -1.10
N SER A 130 6.70 -4.12 -1.32
CA SER A 130 6.26 -3.18 -0.28
C SER A 130 5.53 -3.92 0.85
N LEU A 131 4.48 -4.68 0.51
CA LEU A 131 3.70 -5.45 1.50
C LEU A 131 4.57 -6.47 2.23
N ARG A 132 5.56 -7.07 1.56
CA ARG A 132 6.50 -8.04 2.15
C ARG A 132 7.29 -7.48 3.33
N ARG A 133 7.53 -6.16 3.37
CA ARG A 133 8.19 -5.45 4.47
C ARG A 133 7.26 -5.15 5.64
N ALA A 134 5.95 -5.21 5.45
CA ALA A 134 4.94 -4.85 6.44
C ALA A 134 3.84 -5.93 6.56
N GLU A 135 2.73 -5.78 5.84
CA GLU A 135 1.52 -6.60 5.98
C GLU A 135 1.76 -8.08 5.67
N PHE A 136 2.61 -8.38 4.68
CA PHE A 136 3.03 -9.73 4.31
C PHE A 136 4.33 -10.18 5.00
N SER A 137 4.76 -9.47 6.05
CA SER A 137 5.86 -9.95 6.88
C SER A 137 5.43 -11.22 7.63
N LYS A 138 6.40 -12.12 7.85
CA LYS A 138 6.16 -13.36 8.64
C LYS A 138 5.61 -13.03 10.03
N ALA A 139 6.11 -11.97 10.65
CA ALA A 139 5.65 -11.53 11.97
C ALA A 139 4.18 -11.11 11.94
N ASN A 140 3.81 -10.22 11.01
CA ASN A 140 2.43 -9.73 10.91
C ASN A 140 1.44 -10.83 10.55
N ILE A 141 1.76 -11.67 9.56
CA ILE A 141 0.88 -12.79 9.17
C ILE A 141 0.68 -13.76 10.34
N ASN A 142 1.75 -14.13 11.05
CA ASN A 142 1.63 -15.03 12.19
C ASN A 142 0.81 -14.41 13.31
N ALA A 143 0.98 -13.11 13.57
CA ALA A 143 0.19 -12.40 14.59
C ALA A 143 -1.31 -12.38 14.26
N ILE A 144 -1.68 -12.18 12.99
CA ILE A 144 -3.08 -12.26 12.54
C ILE A 144 -3.63 -13.68 12.75
N ILE A 145 -2.88 -14.70 12.31
CA ILE A 145 -3.28 -16.10 12.47
C ILE A 145 -3.45 -16.45 13.95
N ASP A 146 -2.52 -16.04 14.80
CA ASP A 146 -2.58 -16.29 16.24
C ASP A 146 -3.78 -15.60 16.88
N GLY A 147 -4.03 -14.33 16.56
CA GLY A 147 -5.20 -13.60 17.07
C GLY A 147 -6.52 -14.28 16.70
N MET A 148 -6.71 -14.61 15.42
CA MET A 148 -7.89 -15.35 14.97
C MET A 148 -7.98 -16.75 15.59
N ALA A 149 -6.84 -17.42 15.77
CA ALA A 149 -6.81 -18.75 16.35
C ALA A 149 -7.22 -18.74 17.83
N ASP A 150 -6.78 -17.71 18.57
CA ASP A 150 -7.10 -17.50 19.98
C ASP A 150 -8.59 -17.19 20.20
N GLU A 151 -9.21 -16.39 19.32
CA GLU A 151 -10.66 -16.13 19.34
C GLU A 151 -11.49 -17.43 19.27
N LEU A 152 -11.01 -18.44 18.53
CA LEU A 152 -11.71 -19.72 18.32
C LEU A 152 -11.30 -20.83 19.31
N LYS A 153 -10.39 -20.56 20.24
CA LYS A 153 -9.76 -21.56 21.13
C LYS A 153 -10.76 -22.43 21.91
N GLU A 154 -11.84 -21.82 22.41
CA GLU A 154 -12.92 -22.52 23.12
C GLU A 154 -14.00 -23.06 22.16
N ALA A 155 -14.29 -22.33 21.07
CA ALA A 155 -15.32 -22.72 20.11
C ALA A 155 -14.98 -24.04 19.40
N GLN A 156 -13.73 -24.24 19.00
CA GLN A 156 -13.29 -25.47 18.32
C GLN A 156 -13.47 -26.72 19.19
N LYS A 157 -13.30 -26.63 20.52
CA LYS A 157 -13.52 -27.78 21.43
C LYS A 157 -14.99 -28.17 21.45
N ARG A 158 -15.89 -27.17 21.49
CA ARG A 158 -17.34 -27.40 21.44
C ARG A 158 -17.78 -27.95 20.09
N ASP A 159 -17.17 -27.48 19.00
CA ASP A 159 -17.43 -28.00 17.66
C ASP A 159 -17.06 -29.49 17.57
N LEU A 160 -15.86 -29.86 18.04
CA LEU A 160 -15.43 -31.26 18.13
C LEU A 160 -16.37 -32.10 19.00
N ALA A 161 -16.76 -31.59 20.19
CA ALA A 161 -17.65 -32.34 21.09
C ALA A 161 -19.06 -32.55 20.50
N LYS A 162 -19.59 -31.54 19.80
CA LYS A 162 -20.95 -31.57 19.25
C LYS A 162 -21.03 -32.36 17.94
N TRP A 163 -20.06 -32.17 17.05
CA TRP A 163 -20.12 -32.67 15.67
C TRP A 163 -19.09 -33.75 15.35
N ASN A 164 -18.16 -34.03 16.28
CA ASN A 164 -17.04 -34.97 16.09
C ASN A 164 -16.21 -34.66 14.83
N ARG A 165 -16.14 -33.37 14.43
CA ARG A 165 -15.30 -32.90 13.32
C ARG A 165 -13.86 -32.77 13.80
N ARG A 166 -13.01 -33.69 13.35
CA ARG A 166 -11.61 -33.77 13.78
C ARG A 166 -10.69 -32.97 12.85
N PRO A 167 -9.68 -32.26 13.41
CA PRO A 167 -8.57 -31.74 12.62
C PRO A 167 -7.83 -32.86 11.87
N ARG A 168 -7.07 -32.50 10.83
CA ARG A 168 -6.39 -33.48 9.98
C ARG A 168 -5.29 -34.19 10.75
N SER A 169 -5.27 -35.53 10.64
CA SER A 169 -4.26 -36.37 11.29
C SER A 169 -2.85 -36.09 10.81
N ALA A 170 -2.69 -35.66 9.55
CA ALA A 170 -1.41 -35.25 8.96
C ALA A 170 -0.72 -34.10 9.74
N TYR A 171 -1.48 -33.31 10.50
CA TYR A 171 -0.97 -32.22 11.33
C TYR A 171 -1.16 -32.52 12.82
N GLY A 172 -1.13 -33.81 13.19
CA GLY A 172 -1.27 -34.27 14.57
C GLY A 172 -2.71 -34.35 15.08
N GLY A 173 -3.72 -34.07 14.24
CA GLY A 173 -5.12 -34.20 14.62
C GLY A 173 -5.58 -33.21 15.70
N THR A 174 -4.89 -32.07 15.83
CA THR A 174 -5.19 -31.03 16.81
C THR A 174 -5.44 -29.68 16.14
N TYR A 175 -6.20 -28.82 16.82
CA TYR A 175 -6.43 -27.45 16.37
C TYR A 175 -5.12 -26.65 16.20
N GLN A 176 -4.20 -26.77 17.16
CA GLN A 176 -2.88 -26.13 17.07
C GLN A 176 -2.06 -26.65 15.88
N GLY A 177 -2.21 -27.93 15.55
CA GLY A 177 -1.63 -28.53 14.36
C GLY A 177 -2.05 -27.86 13.06
N GLU A 178 -3.36 -27.58 12.91
CA GLU A 178 -3.91 -26.85 11.77
C GLU A 178 -3.39 -25.42 11.68
N VAL A 179 -3.32 -24.71 12.82
CA VAL A 179 -2.75 -23.36 12.91
C VAL A 179 -1.28 -23.36 12.46
N ASN A 180 -0.49 -24.33 12.93
CA ASN A 180 0.92 -24.47 12.56
C ASN A 180 1.10 -24.81 11.07
N HIS A 181 0.21 -25.65 10.51
CA HIS A 181 0.18 -25.95 9.08
C HIS A 181 -0.08 -24.69 8.26
N MET A 182 -1.10 -23.91 8.60
CA MET A 182 -1.44 -22.66 7.88
C MET A 182 -0.25 -21.68 7.88
N LYS A 183 0.40 -21.47 9.03
CA LYS A 183 1.61 -20.63 9.13
C LYS A 183 2.74 -21.14 8.25
N THR A 184 2.99 -22.45 8.26
CA THR A 184 4.04 -23.07 7.47
C THR A 184 3.75 -22.95 5.98
N TRP A 185 2.52 -23.24 5.57
CA TRP A 185 2.08 -23.17 4.18
C TRP A 185 2.19 -21.73 3.64
N LEU A 186 1.70 -20.73 4.38
CA LEU A 186 1.76 -19.32 3.97
C LEU A 186 3.21 -18.82 3.90
N SER A 187 4.05 -19.19 4.87
CA SER A 187 5.47 -18.85 4.83
C SER A 187 6.14 -19.42 3.57
N GLN A 188 5.85 -20.66 3.19
CA GLN A 188 6.39 -21.27 1.98
C GLN A 188 5.86 -20.60 0.71
N ARG A 189 4.58 -20.20 0.71
CA ARG A 189 3.92 -19.53 -0.42
C ARG A 189 4.55 -18.18 -0.71
N ILE A 190 4.73 -17.36 0.32
CA ILE A 190 5.34 -16.03 0.18
C ILE A 190 6.82 -16.16 -0.23
N SER A 191 7.58 -17.08 0.37
CA SER A 191 8.96 -17.33 -0.05
C SER A 191 9.06 -17.80 -1.50
N PHE A 192 8.12 -18.61 -1.98
CA PHE A 192 8.05 -18.99 -3.38
C PHE A 192 7.83 -17.76 -4.28
N MET A 193 6.87 -16.89 -3.94
CA MET A 193 6.58 -15.68 -4.70
C MET A 193 7.78 -14.72 -4.73
N GLU A 194 8.44 -14.54 -3.57
CA GLU A 194 9.65 -13.71 -3.42
C GLU A 194 10.76 -14.14 -4.38
N GLN A 195 11.01 -15.45 -4.51
CA GLN A 195 12.00 -16.01 -5.44
C GLN A 195 11.70 -15.76 -6.93
N GLN A 196 10.46 -15.38 -7.29
CA GLN A 196 10.10 -15.08 -8.68
C GLN A 196 10.51 -13.67 -9.10
N PHE A 197 10.90 -12.82 -8.15
CA PHE A 197 11.21 -11.41 -8.38
C PHE A 197 12.68 -11.10 -8.05
N VAL A 198 13.20 -10.01 -8.61
CA VAL A 198 14.54 -9.53 -8.25
C VAL A 198 14.46 -8.84 -6.89
N ASP A 199 15.34 -9.20 -5.96
CA ASP A 199 15.41 -8.56 -4.65
C ASP A 199 15.76 -7.05 -4.75
N PRO A 200 15.09 -6.18 -3.98
CA PRO A 200 15.47 -4.77 -3.88
C PRO A 200 16.90 -4.58 -3.37
N PRO A 201 17.55 -3.44 -3.68
CA PRO A 201 18.81 -3.12 -3.06
C PRO A 201 18.60 -2.82 -1.56
N GLY A 202 19.58 -3.17 -0.73
CA GLY A 202 19.68 -2.71 0.65
C GLY A 202 20.65 -1.54 0.76
N ALA A 203 20.39 -0.62 1.70
CA ALA A 203 21.33 0.41 2.12
C ALA A 203 21.93 0.05 3.48
N ASN A 204 23.19 0.44 3.73
CA ASN A 204 23.82 0.28 5.05
C ASN A 204 23.30 1.30 6.09
N GLN A 205 22.70 2.40 5.65
CA GLN A 205 22.15 3.44 6.52
C GLN A 205 20.62 3.45 6.43
N PRO A 206 19.91 3.53 7.58
CA PRO A 206 18.47 3.74 7.58
C PRO A 206 18.12 5.11 7.01
N ALA A 207 16.90 5.28 6.50
CA ALA A 207 16.42 6.60 6.11
C ALA A 207 16.40 7.55 7.33
N GLY A 208 16.52 8.85 7.06
CA GLY A 208 16.44 9.91 8.07
C GLY A 208 17.70 10.74 8.21
N TYR A 209 17.85 11.32 9.40
CA TYR A 209 18.98 12.19 9.70
C TYR A 209 20.30 11.43 9.74
N LEU A 210 21.29 11.97 9.03
CA LEU A 210 22.68 11.53 9.03
C LEU A 210 23.59 12.76 9.19
N GLU A 211 24.75 12.57 9.81
CA GLU A 211 25.77 13.62 9.84
C GLU A 211 26.24 13.94 8.41
N SER A 212 26.47 15.21 8.12
CA SER A 212 27.00 15.63 6.82
C SER A 212 28.34 14.94 6.54
N GLY A 213 28.52 14.46 5.31
CA GLY A 213 29.67 13.67 4.89
C GLY A 213 29.49 12.15 5.05
N THR A 214 28.39 11.70 5.65
CA THR A 214 28.11 10.26 5.81
C THR A 214 28.08 9.54 4.45
N LEU A 215 28.71 8.36 4.40
CA LEU A 215 28.73 7.49 3.22
C LEU A 215 27.61 6.45 3.27
N VAL A 216 26.70 6.51 2.31
CA VAL A 216 25.67 5.50 2.07
C VAL A 216 26.15 4.53 1.00
N THR A 217 26.12 3.24 1.31
CA THR A 217 26.43 2.15 0.40
C THR A 217 25.19 1.35 0.06
N LEU A 218 25.06 0.99 -1.22
CA LEU A 218 23.98 0.15 -1.72
C LEU A 218 24.51 -1.25 -2.07
N LYS A 219 23.76 -2.29 -1.70
CA LYS A 219 24.12 -3.68 -1.96
C LYS A 219 22.92 -4.45 -2.52
N SER A 220 23.17 -5.24 -3.56
CA SER A 220 22.22 -6.25 -4.04
C SER A 220 22.61 -7.59 -3.43
N ARG A 221 21.66 -8.25 -2.75
CA ARG A 221 21.90 -9.57 -2.14
C ARG A 221 22.25 -10.64 -3.18
N GLU A 222 21.59 -10.58 -4.33
CA GLU A 222 21.72 -11.59 -5.37
C GLU A 222 22.49 -11.11 -6.61
N GLY A 223 23.23 -10.00 -6.48
CA GLY A 223 23.93 -9.35 -7.59
C GLY A 223 23.02 -8.58 -8.56
N GLY A 224 23.57 -8.16 -9.69
CA GLY A 224 22.91 -7.24 -10.62
C GLY A 224 23.40 -5.79 -10.48
N LYS A 225 23.06 -4.95 -11.45
CA LYS A 225 23.43 -3.53 -11.46
C LYS A 225 22.45 -2.75 -10.58
N ILE A 226 22.93 -1.87 -9.72
CA ILE A 226 22.05 -0.96 -8.97
C ILE A 226 22.01 0.37 -9.71
N TYR A 227 20.81 0.84 -10.02
CA TYR A 227 20.58 2.18 -10.55
C TYR A 227 19.84 3.00 -9.50
N TYR A 228 20.21 4.26 -9.34
CA TYR A 228 19.56 5.15 -8.37
C TYR A 228 19.41 6.57 -8.91
N THR A 229 18.54 7.34 -8.28
CA THR A 229 18.38 8.78 -8.45
C THR A 229 18.52 9.47 -7.09
N LEU A 230 18.76 10.78 -7.08
CA LEU A 230 18.89 11.58 -5.86
C LEU A 230 17.70 12.53 -5.63
N ASP A 231 16.77 12.60 -6.59
CA ASP A 231 15.59 13.45 -6.58
C ASP A 231 14.28 12.66 -6.37
N GLY A 232 14.39 11.37 -6.03
CA GLY A 232 13.27 10.46 -5.81
C GLY A 232 12.59 9.93 -7.07
N THR A 233 13.03 10.34 -8.27
CA THR A 233 12.44 9.82 -9.51
C THR A 233 12.82 8.36 -9.72
N ASP A 234 11.93 7.55 -10.32
CA ASP A 234 12.22 6.13 -10.54
C ASP A 234 13.41 5.95 -11.52
N PRO A 235 14.46 5.18 -11.16
CA PRO A 235 15.57 4.88 -12.08
C PRO A 235 15.16 4.00 -13.28
N ARG A 236 13.93 3.48 -13.30
CA ARG A 236 13.32 2.71 -14.40
C ARG A 236 12.25 3.56 -15.11
N ARG A 237 12.28 3.62 -16.43
CA ARG A 237 11.20 4.21 -17.27
C ARG A 237 10.11 3.18 -17.58
N SER A 238 8.94 3.69 -17.97
CA SER A 238 7.91 2.89 -18.64
C SER A 238 8.51 2.03 -19.76
N GLY A 239 8.08 0.78 -19.85
CA GLY A 239 8.66 -0.22 -20.76
C GLY A 239 9.93 -0.91 -20.25
N GLY A 240 10.50 -0.49 -19.11
CA GLY A 240 11.61 -1.18 -18.43
C GLY A 240 13.02 -0.74 -18.84
N GLN A 241 13.15 0.37 -19.57
CA GLN A 241 14.45 0.99 -19.86
C GLN A 241 15.00 1.75 -18.65
N VAL A 242 16.31 2.00 -18.64
CA VAL A 242 16.96 2.86 -17.64
C VAL A 242 16.52 4.32 -17.84
N ALA A 243 16.20 5.02 -16.75
CA ALA A 243 15.83 6.43 -16.79
C ALA A 243 17.02 7.35 -17.08
N THR A 244 16.76 8.48 -17.74
CA THR A 244 17.80 9.45 -18.10
C THR A 244 18.52 10.02 -16.88
N LYS A 245 17.79 10.18 -15.76
CA LYS A 245 18.33 10.65 -14.47
C LYS A 245 18.98 9.53 -13.65
N ALA A 246 18.89 8.28 -14.09
CA ALA A 246 19.41 7.15 -13.32
C ALA A 246 20.94 7.10 -13.38
N ILE A 247 21.55 6.94 -12.21
CA ILE A 247 22.98 6.81 -12.02
C ILE A 247 23.30 5.34 -11.74
N LEU A 248 24.24 4.77 -12.47
CA LEU A 248 24.77 3.44 -12.16
C LEU A 248 25.63 3.54 -10.89
N TYR A 249 25.24 2.78 -9.86
CA TYR A 249 25.96 2.74 -8.60
C TYR A 249 27.32 2.06 -8.77
N ALA A 250 28.39 2.82 -8.48
CA ALA A 250 29.78 2.35 -8.56
C ALA A 250 30.62 2.72 -7.32
N LYS A 251 30.18 3.70 -6.54
CA LYS A 251 30.85 4.21 -5.34
C LYS A 251 29.81 4.66 -4.31
N PRO A 252 30.17 4.76 -3.01
CA PRO A 252 29.27 5.26 -1.98
C PRO A 252 28.70 6.64 -2.32
N ILE A 253 27.46 6.89 -1.91
CA ILE A 253 26.78 8.18 -2.02
C ILE A 253 27.17 9.00 -0.79
N ILE A 254 27.69 10.21 -1.00
CA ILE A 254 28.04 11.14 0.08
C ILE A 254 26.82 12.00 0.38
N ILE A 255 26.36 12.02 1.63
CA ILE A 255 25.19 12.81 2.05
C ILE A 255 25.68 14.13 2.66
N ASN A 256 25.49 15.23 1.95
CA ASN A 256 25.83 16.59 2.41
C ASN A 256 24.63 17.53 2.47
N GLU A 257 23.48 17.07 1.99
CA GLU A 257 22.23 17.83 1.95
C GLU A 257 21.03 16.88 1.99
N GLY A 258 19.83 17.42 2.06
CA GLY A 258 18.60 16.65 1.96
C GLY A 258 18.45 16.01 0.58
N VAL A 259 18.45 14.68 0.50
CA VAL A 259 18.32 13.95 -0.77
C VAL A 259 17.29 12.82 -0.67
N LEU A 260 16.54 12.61 -1.74
CA LEU A 260 15.60 11.50 -1.84
C LEU A 260 16.19 10.44 -2.77
N VAL A 261 16.78 9.40 -2.17
CA VAL A 261 17.42 8.32 -2.92
C VAL A 261 16.36 7.28 -3.29
N THR A 262 16.12 7.09 -4.58
CA THR A 262 15.33 5.97 -5.10
C THR A 262 16.23 5.04 -5.90
N ALA A 263 16.33 3.78 -5.48
CA ALA A 263 17.23 2.79 -6.07
C ALA A 263 16.51 1.49 -6.43
N ARG A 264 16.93 0.85 -7.53
CA ARG A 264 16.49 -0.49 -7.95
C ARG A 264 17.66 -1.34 -8.39
N VAL A 265 17.54 -2.65 -8.23
CA VAL A 265 18.42 -3.64 -8.87
C VAL A 265 17.89 -3.95 -10.26
N TYR A 266 18.78 -3.95 -11.25
CA TYR A 266 18.57 -4.44 -12.61
C TYR A 266 19.43 -5.68 -12.85
N LYS A 267 18.78 -6.84 -13.00
CA LYS A 267 19.42 -8.14 -13.12
C LYS A 267 19.00 -8.85 -14.41
N THR A 268 19.78 -8.66 -15.48
CA THR A 268 19.51 -9.25 -16.80
C THR A 268 19.49 -10.78 -16.81
N THR A 269 20.22 -11.40 -15.88
CA THR A 269 20.28 -12.86 -15.70
C THR A 269 19.07 -13.41 -14.94
N HIS A 270 18.23 -12.58 -14.30
CA HIS A 270 17.06 -13.05 -13.56
C HIS A 270 16.14 -13.88 -14.45
N ARG A 271 15.55 -14.94 -13.90
CA ARG A 271 14.55 -15.76 -14.59
C ARG A 271 13.45 -16.08 -13.58
N SER A 272 12.22 -15.83 -13.97
CA SER A 272 11.02 -16.23 -13.24
C SER A 272 10.35 -17.40 -13.95
N LEU A 273 9.50 -18.14 -13.24
CA LEU A 273 8.57 -19.06 -13.92
C LEU A 273 7.68 -18.26 -14.86
N THR A 274 7.62 -18.67 -16.12
CA THR A 274 6.83 -18.03 -17.18
C THR A 274 6.16 -19.06 -18.07
N GLY A 275 5.27 -18.62 -18.96
CA GLY A 275 4.55 -19.48 -19.90
C GLY A 275 3.22 -19.97 -19.36
N SER A 276 2.74 -21.12 -19.88
CA SER A 276 1.44 -21.67 -19.49
C SER A 276 1.35 -21.83 -17.96
N ASN A 277 0.28 -21.30 -17.35
CA ASN A 277 -0.01 -21.38 -15.91
C ASN A 277 0.89 -20.54 -15.01
N ASN A 278 1.75 -19.72 -15.60
CA ASN A 278 2.65 -18.79 -14.92
C ASN A 278 2.42 -17.36 -15.44
N PRO A 279 3.01 -16.33 -14.80
CA PRO A 279 3.05 -14.99 -15.38
C PRO A 279 3.58 -15.00 -16.83
N PRO A 280 3.01 -14.19 -17.75
CA PRO A 280 3.44 -14.17 -19.14
C PRO A 280 4.79 -13.47 -19.34
N LEU A 281 5.21 -12.63 -18.39
CA LEU A 281 6.43 -11.81 -18.47
C LEU A 281 7.38 -12.09 -17.31
N THR A 282 8.62 -11.67 -17.48
CA THR A 282 9.64 -11.59 -16.45
C THR A 282 10.09 -10.13 -16.35
N SER A 283 10.02 -9.53 -15.16
CA SER A 283 10.71 -8.25 -14.93
C SER A 283 12.16 -8.51 -14.58
N LYS A 284 13.05 -7.66 -15.08
CA LYS A 284 14.48 -7.65 -14.71
C LYS A 284 14.79 -6.64 -13.61
N TRP A 285 13.80 -5.89 -13.17
CA TRP A 285 13.93 -4.86 -12.15
C TRP A 285 13.32 -5.34 -10.84
N SER A 286 14.02 -5.07 -9.74
CA SER A 286 13.44 -5.16 -8.41
C SER A 286 12.42 -4.06 -8.19
N GLY A 287 11.66 -4.18 -7.11
CA GLY A 287 10.98 -3.07 -6.46
C GLY A 287 11.96 -2.02 -5.95
N PRO A 288 11.45 -0.82 -5.63
CA PRO A 288 12.29 0.30 -5.22
C PRO A 288 12.67 0.23 -3.74
N LEU A 289 13.89 0.67 -3.45
CA LEU A 289 14.28 1.26 -2.18
C LEU A 289 14.12 2.77 -2.31
N THR A 290 13.34 3.41 -1.43
CA THR A 290 13.21 4.87 -1.41
C THR A 290 13.50 5.38 0.00
N HIS A 291 14.62 6.09 0.15
CA HIS A 291 15.10 6.63 1.42
C HIS A 291 15.31 8.14 1.28
N PHE A 292 14.67 8.91 2.16
CA PHE A 292 15.04 10.31 2.35
C PHE A 292 16.17 10.39 3.37
N TYR A 293 17.27 11.02 3.01
CA TYR A 293 18.38 11.34 3.90
C TYR A 293 18.40 12.84 4.14
N SER A 294 18.55 13.25 5.40
CA SER A 294 18.62 14.66 5.81
C SER A 294 19.93 14.90 6.56
N VAL A 295 20.53 16.07 6.38
CA VAL A 295 21.63 16.57 7.23
C VAL A 295 21.16 17.54 8.29
N THR A 296 19.84 17.79 8.36
CA THR A 296 19.20 18.54 9.43
C THR A 296 18.53 17.56 10.39
N PRO A 297 18.79 17.65 11.71
CA PRO A 297 18.12 16.82 12.70
C PRO A 297 16.60 16.96 12.63
N PRO A 298 15.83 15.88 12.86
CA PRO A 298 14.38 16.00 12.99
C PRO A 298 14.05 16.81 14.26
N PRO A 299 12.83 17.36 14.35
CA PRO A 299 12.34 17.95 15.58
C PRO A 299 12.44 16.97 16.75
N ALA A 300 12.80 17.46 17.93
CA ALA A 300 12.77 16.70 19.16
C ALA A 300 11.33 16.50 19.66
N THR A 301 11.16 15.59 20.60
CA THR A 301 9.94 15.50 21.40
C THR A 301 9.72 16.86 22.07
N GLU A 302 8.50 17.42 21.97
CA GLU A 302 8.08 18.76 22.44
C GLU A 302 8.38 19.96 21.51
N ASP A 303 9.13 19.79 20.43
CA ASP A 303 9.33 20.89 19.47
C ASP A 303 8.04 21.23 18.70
N LEU A 304 7.20 20.23 18.47
CA LEU A 304 5.92 20.33 17.76
C LEU A 304 4.74 20.12 18.70
N LEU A 305 3.64 20.82 18.43
CA LEU A 305 2.36 20.67 19.11
C LEU A 305 1.24 20.52 18.08
N ILE A 306 0.23 19.69 18.36
CA ILE A 306 -1.07 19.83 17.68
C ILE A 306 -1.83 20.94 18.40
N SER A 307 -1.84 22.14 17.83
CA SER A 307 -2.48 23.31 18.43
C SER A 307 -4.00 23.35 18.18
N GLU A 308 -4.46 22.74 17.09
CA GLU A 308 -5.87 22.63 16.76
C GLU A 308 -6.18 21.31 16.03
N LEU A 309 -7.30 20.71 16.39
CA LEU A 309 -7.82 19.49 15.77
C LEU A 309 -9.32 19.65 15.60
N HIS A 310 -9.83 19.44 14.38
CA HIS A 310 -11.27 19.44 14.13
C HIS A 310 -11.65 18.08 13.54
N TYR A 311 -12.06 17.16 14.42
CA TYR A 311 -12.28 15.75 14.07
C TYR A 311 -13.76 15.39 13.89
N HIS A 312 -14.68 16.28 14.28
CA HIS A 312 -16.12 16.06 14.16
C HIS A 312 -16.87 17.29 13.61
N PRO A 313 -16.61 17.72 12.36
CA PRO A 313 -17.30 18.88 11.81
C PRO A 313 -18.80 18.65 11.63
N SER A 314 -19.61 19.70 11.77
CA SER A 314 -21.03 19.64 11.43
C SER A 314 -21.25 19.30 9.95
N ASP A 315 -22.44 18.79 9.64
CA ASP A 315 -22.82 18.44 8.26
C ASP A 315 -22.71 19.63 7.28
N PRO A 316 -22.50 19.36 5.98
CA PRO A 316 -22.52 20.39 4.94
C PRO A 316 -23.82 21.19 4.96
N SER A 317 -23.73 22.52 4.97
CA SER A 317 -24.87 23.41 4.78
C SER A 317 -25.40 23.32 3.33
N PRO A 318 -26.66 23.72 3.07
CA PRO A 318 -27.19 23.78 1.70
C PRO A 318 -26.34 24.64 0.75
N GLY A 319 -25.74 25.72 1.26
CA GLY A 319 -24.83 26.56 0.47
C GLY A 319 -23.55 25.83 0.05
N GLU A 320 -22.95 25.04 0.95
CA GLU A 320 -21.77 24.24 0.64
C GLU A 320 -22.09 23.10 -0.33
N LEU A 321 -23.24 22.44 -0.17
CA LEU A 321 -23.69 21.40 -1.10
C LEU A 321 -24.02 21.93 -2.50
N SER A 322 -24.35 23.22 -2.63
CA SER A 322 -24.48 23.87 -3.94
C SER A 322 -23.12 24.02 -4.65
N THR A 323 -22.02 24.10 -3.90
CA THR A 323 -20.65 24.17 -4.43
C THR A 323 -20.12 22.79 -4.81
N ASP A 324 -20.44 21.78 -4.00
CA ASP A 324 -20.16 20.39 -4.31
C ASP A 324 -21.15 19.46 -3.59
N PRO A 325 -22.05 18.79 -4.32
CA PRO A 325 -23.07 17.93 -3.70
C PRO A 325 -22.48 16.64 -3.13
N THR A 326 -21.17 16.40 -3.28
CA THR A 326 -20.50 15.22 -2.76
C THR A 326 -19.85 15.44 -1.39
N PHE A 327 -19.82 16.69 -0.90
CA PHE A 327 -19.28 17.01 0.43
C PHE A 327 -19.99 16.24 1.54
N LYS A 328 -19.19 15.86 2.54
CA LYS A 328 -19.62 15.23 3.80
C LYS A 328 -18.96 15.96 4.96
N SER A 329 -19.50 15.79 6.17
CA SER A 329 -18.92 16.37 7.39
C SER A 329 -17.41 16.13 7.51
N SER A 330 -16.94 14.91 7.24
CA SER A 330 -15.53 14.56 7.29
C SER A 330 -14.64 15.33 6.31
N ASP A 331 -15.18 15.88 5.21
CA ASP A 331 -14.38 16.68 4.26
C ASP A 331 -13.87 18.00 4.88
N PHE A 332 -14.49 18.45 5.97
CA PHE A 332 -14.14 19.70 6.66
C PHE A 332 -13.20 19.49 7.84
N GLU A 333 -12.69 18.27 8.04
CA GLU A 333 -11.72 17.95 9.08
C GLU A 333 -10.35 18.57 8.78
N PHE A 334 -9.65 19.00 9.83
CA PHE A 334 -8.29 19.53 9.73
C PHE A 334 -7.45 19.29 10.98
N ILE A 335 -6.13 19.44 10.81
CA ILE A 335 -5.09 19.29 11.83
C ILE A 335 -4.15 20.48 11.71
N GLU A 336 -3.98 21.25 12.78
CA GLU A 336 -3.00 22.33 12.87
C GLU A 336 -1.78 21.87 13.68
N VAL A 337 -0.60 21.95 13.08
CA VAL A 337 0.67 21.62 13.74
C VAL A 337 1.46 22.91 13.95
N LEU A 338 1.81 23.21 15.19
CA LEU A 338 2.54 24.40 15.62
C LEU A 338 4.00 24.04 15.93
N ASN A 339 4.93 24.89 15.49
CA ASN A 339 6.27 24.93 16.06
C ASN A 339 6.24 25.65 17.42
N PHE A 340 6.29 24.87 18.49
CA PHE A 340 6.26 25.38 19.86
C PHE A 340 7.66 25.75 20.38
N SER A 341 8.70 25.36 19.65
CA SER A 341 10.09 25.65 20.00
C SER A 341 10.54 27.07 19.63
N GLN A 342 11.74 27.44 20.08
CA GLN A 342 12.40 28.72 19.74
C GLN A 342 13.36 28.61 18.53
N LYS A 343 13.36 27.47 17.84
CA LYS A 343 14.21 27.23 16.66
C LYS A 343 13.37 26.96 15.43
N THR A 344 13.91 27.26 14.25
CA THR A 344 13.28 26.83 12.99
C THR A 344 13.38 25.31 12.86
N LEU A 345 12.25 24.66 12.56
CA LEU A 345 12.15 23.21 12.43
C LEU A 345 12.12 22.80 10.96
N ASN A 346 12.81 21.71 10.64
CA ASN A 346 12.71 21.05 9.35
C ASN A 346 11.70 19.89 9.44
N LEU A 347 10.61 20.00 8.69
CA LEU A 347 9.55 18.99 8.61
C LEU A 347 9.82 17.94 7.52
N SER A 348 10.82 18.16 6.66
CA SER A 348 11.11 17.28 5.51
C SER A 348 11.21 15.83 5.95
N GLY A 349 10.37 14.96 5.39
CA GLY A 349 10.39 13.52 5.68
C GLY A 349 9.72 13.10 7.00
N LEU A 350 9.13 14.03 7.76
CA LEU A 350 8.16 13.64 8.76
C LEU A 350 6.91 13.06 8.09
N THR A 351 6.26 12.13 8.77
CA THR A 351 4.99 11.55 8.30
C THR A 351 3.97 11.55 9.43
N ILE A 352 2.71 11.79 9.06
CA ILE A 352 1.56 11.53 9.94
C ILE A 352 1.05 10.13 9.63
N ALA A 353 0.88 9.33 10.69
CA ALA A 353 0.41 7.95 10.61
C ALA A 353 -0.69 7.69 11.65
N GLY A 354 -1.46 6.62 11.39
CA GLY A 354 -2.62 6.23 12.18
C GLY A 354 -3.88 6.28 11.32
N GLU A 355 -4.89 7.00 11.79
CA GLU A 355 -6.19 7.14 11.11
C GLU A 355 -6.11 7.97 9.83
N VAL A 356 -5.19 8.93 9.81
CA VAL A 356 -4.85 9.74 8.64
C VAL A 356 -3.41 9.48 8.21
N ARG A 357 -3.11 9.78 6.95
CA ARG A 357 -1.78 9.65 6.36
C ARG A 357 -1.41 10.90 5.59
N PHE A 358 -0.25 11.45 5.92
CA PHE A 358 0.36 12.60 5.24
C PHE A 358 1.88 12.50 5.26
N SER A 359 2.55 13.02 4.23
CA SER A 359 4.01 13.04 4.11
C SER A 359 4.49 14.46 3.81
N PHE A 360 5.35 14.99 4.69
CA PHE A 360 6.00 16.29 4.49
C PHE A 360 7.14 16.24 3.46
N LEU A 361 7.45 15.05 2.93
CA LEU A 361 8.43 14.92 1.85
C LEU A 361 7.91 15.51 0.53
N GLU A 362 6.61 15.35 0.29
CA GLU A 362 5.91 15.80 -0.92
C GLU A 362 5.34 17.22 -0.80
N SER A 363 5.37 17.84 0.39
CA SER A 363 4.86 19.19 0.62
C SER A 363 5.88 20.27 0.30
N ASP A 364 5.42 21.43 -0.19
CA ASP A 364 6.29 22.59 -0.41
C ASP A 364 6.74 23.26 0.90
N ASN A 365 5.93 23.14 1.97
CA ASN A 365 6.21 23.71 3.29
C ASN A 365 7.03 22.75 4.15
N LYS A 366 8.35 22.87 4.07
CA LYS A 366 9.31 21.99 4.76
C LYS A 366 10.02 22.64 5.94
N SER A 367 9.87 23.94 6.13
CA SER A 367 10.46 24.70 7.23
C SER A 367 9.36 25.40 8.02
N LEU A 368 9.50 25.41 9.34
CA LEU A 368 8.53 26.04 10.23
C LEU A 368 9.29 26.89 11.27
N ASN A 369 9.19 28.22 11.19
CA ASN A 369 9.84 29.14 12.13
C ASN A 369 9.17 29.09 13.52
N PRO A 370 9.82 29.61 14.58
CA PRO A 370 9.22 29.68 15.91
C PRO A 370 7.84 30.34 15.89
N GLY A 371 6.83 29.66 16.43
CA GLY A 371 5.44 30.14 16.47
C GLY A 371 4.67 30.02 15.14
N GLU A 372 5.31 29.61 14.04
CA GLU A 372 4.60 29.29 12.80
C GLU A 372 3.86 27.96 12.90
N ARG A 373 2.82 27.84 12.08
CA ARG A 373 1.92 26.69 12.03
C ARG A 373 1.72 26.19 10.62
N VAL A 374 1.43 24.90 10.50
CA VAL A 374 1.06 24.26 9.24
C VAL A 374 -0.28 23.57 9.38
N LEU A 375 -1.19 23.88 8.46
CA LEU A 375 -2.56 23.37 8.46
C LEU A 375 -2.73 22.25 7.44
N LEU A 376 -3.14 21.07 7.90
CA LEU A 376 -3.39 19.91 7.05
C LEU A 376 -4.88 19.63 7.01
N VAL A 377 -5.44 19.48 5.80
CA VAL A 377 -6.89 19.39 5.61
C VAL A 377 -7.30 18.11 4.91
N ARG A 378 -8.53 17.64 5.14
CA ARG A 378 -9.03 16.44 4.47
C ARG A 378 -9.36 16.67 2.99
N ASN A 379 -9.93 17.84 2.70
CA ASN A 379 -10.38 18.25 1.38
C ASN A 379 -10.22 19.77 1.23
N ALA A 380 -9.25 20.20 0.42
CA ALA A 380 -8.93 21.61 0.26
C ALA A 380 -10.11 22.46 -0.23
N LYS A 381 -10.96 21.91 -1.12
CA LYS A 381 -12.12 22.63 -1.66
C LYS A 381 -13.21 22.79 -0.59
N ALA A 382 -13.51 21.73 0.17
CA ALA A 382 -14.48 21.80 1.26
C ALA A 382 -14.00 22.75 2.36
N PHE A 383 -12.75 22.63 2.77
CA PHE A 383 -12.13 23.51 3.76
C PHE A 383 -12.22 24.99 3.35
N ALA A 384 -11.81 25.33 2.13
CA ALA A 384 -11.88 26.70 1.62
C ALA A 384 -13.31 27.24 1.53
N THR A 385 -14.30 26.38 1.28
CA THR A 385 -15.72 26.76 1.22
C THR A 385 -16.24 27.14 2.61
N ARG A 386 -15.84 26.41 3.66
CA ARG A 386 -16.32 26.62 5.03
C ARG A 386 -15.56 27.68 5.81
N TYR A 387 -14.23 27.58 5.80
CA TYR A 387 -13.36 28.41 6.64
C TYR A 387 -12.77 29.62 5.87
N GLY A 388 -13.01 29.68 4.56
CA GLY A 388 -12.56 30.76 3.68
C GLY A 388 -11.34 30.38 2.84
N PRO A 389 -11.22 30.92 1.62
CA PRO A 389 -10.19 30.51 0.65
C PRO A 389 -8.80 31.11 0.92
N ASN A 390 -8.69 32.07 1.83
CA ASN A 390 -7.45 32.82 2.09
C ASN A 390 -6.59 32.23 3.22
N ILE A 391 -6.99 31.08 3.78
CA ILE A 391 -6.21 30.37 4.78
C ILE A 391 -5.19 29.49 4.07
N SER A 392 -3.91 29.70 4.36
CA SER A 392 -2.84 28.88 3.80
C SER A 392 -2.89 27.47 4.37
N ILE A 393 -2.95 26.47 3.48
CA ILE A 393 -2.87 25.06 3.86
C ILE A 393 -1.48 24.52 3.53
N GLY A 394 -0.96 23.66 4.40
CA GLY A 394 0.29 22.92 4.21
C GLY A 394 0.15 21.64 3.38
N GLY A 395 -1.07 21.13 3.22
CA GLY A 395 -1.33 19.97 2.39
C GLY A 395 -2.67 19.28 2.66
N VAL A 396 -2.95 18.28 1.83
CA VAL A 396 -4.16 17.45 1.92
C VAL A 396 -3.79 16.05 2.38
N TYR A 397 -4.40 15.56 3.45
CA TYR A 397 -4.17 14.20 3.95
C TYR A 397 -5.21 13.19 3.45
N SER A 398 -4.84 11.91 3.51
CA SER A 398 -5.73 10.78 3.24
C SER A 398 -6.17 10.10 4.54
N GLY A 399 -7.26 9.32 4.51
CA GLY A 399 -7.89 8.77 5.72
C GLY A 399 -9.03 9.65 6.22
N LYS A 400 -9.43 9.50 7.47
CA LYS A 400 -10.35 10.42 8.16
C LYS A 400 -10.13 10.32 9.67
N LEU A 401 -10.45 11.37 10.40
CA LEU A 401 -10.47 11.34 11.86
C LEU A 401 -11.72 10.59 12.33
N SER A 402 -11.67 10.06 13.55
CA SER A 402 -12.79 9.36 14.18
C SER A 402 -13.58 10.31 15.05
N ASN A 403 -14.88 10.42 14.78
CA ASN A 403 -15.83 11.20 15.58
C ASN A 403 -15.99 10.68 17.02
N SER A 404 -15.35 9.59 17.42
CA SER A 404 -15.46 9.03 18.78
C SER A 404 -14.14 9.02 19.52
N GLY A 405 -13.17 9.80 19.04
CA GLY A 405 -11.80 9.74 19.50
C GLY A 405 -10.93 8.79 18.71
N GLY A 406 -9.63 8.99 18.82
CA GLY A 406 -8.65 8.27 18.02
C GLY A 406 -7.22 8.67 18.34
N ARG A 407 -6.32 8.38 17.38
CA ARG A 407 -4.89 8.52 17.59
C ARG A 407 -4.16 9.04 16.35
N LEU A 408 -3.36 10.08 16.58
CA LEU A 408 -2.44 10.66 15.60
C LEU A 408 -1.00 10.48 16.06
N LYS A 409 -0.13 10.15 15.11
CA LYS A 409 1.32 10.08 15.34
C LYS A 409 2.04 10.87 14.28
N ILE A 410 3.00 11.69 14.69
CA ILE A 410 4.03 12.25 13.82
C ILE A 410 5.30 11.45 14.09
N VAL A 411 5.86 10.84 13.05
CA VAL A 411 7.11 10.08 13.11
C VAL A 411 8.13 10.64 12.14
N ASP A 412 9.41 10.50 12.46
CA ASP A 412 10.49 10.81 11.53
C ASP A 412 10.68 9.69 10.48
N GLN A 413 11.64 9.89 9.57
CA GLN A 413 11.91 8.97 8.46
C GLN A 413 12.43 7.60 8.93
N SER A 414 12.97 7.51 10.14
CA SER A 414 13.42 6.26 10.75
C SER A 414 12.28 5.51 11.45
N GLY A 415 11.10 6.13 11.55
CA GLY A 415 9.94 5.63 12.29
C GLY A 415 9.96 5.99 13.77
N LYS A 416 10.88 6.86 14.22
CA LYS A 416 10.91 7.33 15.60
C LYS A 416 9.73 8.28 15.85
N LEU A 417 9.03 8.06 16.95
CA LEU A 417 7.94 8.92 17.39
C LEU A 417 8.45 10.32 17.79
N ILE A 418 7.86 11.36 17.20
CA ILE A 418 8.13 12.76 17.51
C ILE A 418 7.00 13.33 18.36
N LEU A 419 5.75 13.06 17.96
CA LEU A 419 4.55 13.49 18.68
C LEU A 419 3.46 12.41 18.58
N GLU A 420 2.78 12.14 19.69
CA GLU A 420 1.54 11.33 19.71
C GLU A 420 0.42 12.16 20.34
N LEU A 421 -0.75 12.12 19.73
CA LEU A 421 -1.98 12.69 20.25
C LEU A 421 -3.01 11.56 20.37
N ASN A 422 -3.57 11.38 21.55
CA ASN A 422 -4.77 10.56 21.75
C ASN A 422 -5.90 11.52 22.11
N TYR A 423 -6.98 11.51 21.34
CA TYR A 423 -8.15 12.36 21.56
C TYR A 423 -9.40 11.52 21.81
N GLN A 424 -10.35 12.06 22.57
CA GLN A 424 -11.64 11.44 22.87
C GLN A 424 -12.77 12.47 22.61
N ASP A 425 -13.99 11.97 22.38
CA ASP A 425 -15.15 12.82 22.05
C ASP A 425 -15.41 13.89 23.13
N ASP A 426 -15.16 13.54 24.40
CA ASP A 426 -15.34 14.41 25.57
C ASP A 426 -14.09 15.23 25.95
N TRP A 427 -13.06 15.27 25.09
CA TRP A 427 -11.76 15.81 25.48
C TRP A 427 -11.72 17.34 25.58
N ILE A 428 -12.03 18.07 24.50
CA ILE A 428 -12.10 19.53 24.45
C ILE A 428 -13.32 19.91 23.60
N PRO A 429 -14.39 20.51 24.17
CA PRO A 429 -15.65 20.72 23.44
C PRO A 429 -15.52 21.48 22.11
N VAL A 430 -14.62 22.47 22.03
CA VAL A 430 -14.39 23.25 20.80
C VAL A 430 -13.72 22.45 19.67
N THR A 431 -13.11 21.30 19.95
CA THR A 431 -12.55 20.41 18.92
C THR A 431 -13.56 19.38 18.41
N ASP A 432 -14.67 19.17 19.13
CA ASP A 432 -15.83 18.32 18.77
C ASP A 432 -16.84 19.05 17.86
N GLY A 433 -16.54 20.26 17.36
CA GLY A 433 -17.40 20.94 16.37
C GLY A 433 -18.85 21.18 16.80
N ARG A 434 -19.14 21.12 18.12
CA ARG A 434 -20.47 21.33 18.72
C ARG A 434 -20.63 22.71 19.35
#